data_AF-F0GIV9-F1
#
_entry.id   AF-F0GIV9-F1
#
_cell.length_a   1.000
_cell.length_b   1.000
_cell.length_c   1.000
_cell.angle_alpha   90.00
_cell.angle_beta   90.00
_cell.angle_gamma   90.00
#
_symmetry.space_group_name_H-M   'P 1'
#
loop_
_entity.id
_entity.type
_entity.pdbx_description
1 polymer ?
#
loop_
_entity_poly.entity_id
_entity_poly.type
_entity_poly.pdbx_seq_one_letter_code
_entity_poly.pdbx_strand_id
1 'polypeptide(L)'
;MNHLARILTVALAVLPAAVHAQYTGPSAITTTTVKELLANGRDDQHVQLQGRIVRHVGGEDYEFADATGAISVEIDDKLWVGRPPVGDKDQVKLTGEFERKWSGRVKVDVDHVEVLR
;
A
#
# COMPACT_ATOMS: atom_id res chain seq x y z
N MET A 1 -57.02 -28.66 -2.33
CA MET A 1 -56.37 -27.36 -2.07
C MET A 1 -54.91 -27.50 -2.49
N ASN A 2 -54.56 -26.98 -3.67
CA ASN A 2 -53.28 -27.23 -4.32
C ASN A 2 -52.30 -26.13 -3.92
N HIS A 3 -51.26 -26.45 -3.14
CA HIS A 3 -50.17 -25.53 -2.84
C HIS A 3 -49.04 -25.76 -3.85
N LEU A 4 -49.00 -24.92 -4.89
CA LEU A 4 -47.91 -24.91 -5.86
C LEU A 4 -46.69 -24.21 -5.25
N ALA A 5 -45.68 -25.01 -4.87
CA ALA A 5 -44.38 -24.50 -4.48
C ALA A 5 -43.65 -23.94 -5.71
N ARG A 6 -43.37 -22.63 -5.70
CA ARG A 6 -42.56 -21.97 -6.72
C ARG A 6 -41.09 -22.08 -6.31
N ILE A 7 -40.33 -22.90 -7.01
CA ILE A 7 -38.88 -22.99 -6.90
C ILE A 7 -38.28 -21.81 -7.68
N LEU A 8 -37.62 -20.90 -6.96
CA LEU A 8 -36.90 -19.77 -7.55
C LEU A 8 -35.44 -20.19 -7.78
N THR A 9 -35.11 -20.53 -9.02
CA THR A 9 -33.72 -20.82 -9.43
C THR A 9 -32.95 -19.51 -9.57
N VAL A 10 -32.03 -19.23 -8.67
CA VAL A 10 -31.11 -18.08 -8.78
C VAL A 10 -29.96 -18.50 -9.70
N ALA A 11 -29.88 -17.90 -10.88
CA ALA A 11 -28.75 -18.06 -11.80
C ALA A 11 -27.58 -17.17 -11.32
N LEU A 12 -26.46 -17.78 -10.95
CA LEU A 12 -25.25 -17.08 -10.54
C LEU A 12 -24.46 -16.65 -11.79
N ALA A 13 -24.57 -15.38 -12.17
CA ALA A 13 -23.77 -14.80 -13.24
C ALA A 13 -22.34 -14.53 -12.75
N VAL A 14 -21.35 -15.21 -13.32
CA VAL A 14 -19.92 -14.92 -13.10
C VAL A 14 -19.54 -13.74 -13.99
N LEU A 15 -19.24 -12.59 -13.39
CA LEU A 15 -18.73 -11.42 -14.12
C LEU A 15 -17.22 -11.58 -14.36
N PRO A 16 -16.71 -11.33 -15.58
CA PRO A 16 -15.28 -11.32 -15.84
C PRO A 16 -14.63 -10.13 -15.11
N ALA A 17 -13.58 -10.39 -14.32
CA ALA A 17 -12.76 -9.35 -13.73
C ALA A 17 -11.98 -8.62 -14.85
N ALA A 18 -12.08 -7.29 -14.89
CA ALA A 18 -11.29 -6.48 -15.80
C ALA A 18 -9.81 -6.60 -15.43
N VAL A 19 -9.02 -7.26 -16.27
CA VAL A 19 -7.56 -7.27 -16.16
C VAL A 19 -7.05 -6.03 -16.88
N HIS A 20 -6.75 -4.97 -16.13
CA HIS A 20 -6.07 -3.80 -16.69
C HIS A 20 -4.64 -4.22 -17.06
N ALA A 21 -4.27 -4.07 -18.34
CA ALA A 21 -2.90 -4.27 -18.78
C ALA A 21 -2.03 -3.13 -18.21
N GLN A 22 -1.04 -3.47 -17.40
CA GLN A 22 -0.11 -2.51 -16.79
C GLN A 22 1.25 -2.59 -17.50
N TYR A 23 1.89 -1.44 -17.73
CA TYR A 23 3.24 -1.39 -18.27
C TYR A 23 4.23 -2.02 -17.28
N THR A 24 4.97 -3.04 -17.73
CA THR A 24 5.95 -3.79 -16.92
C THR A 24 7.40 -3.55 -17.36
N GLY A 25 7.63 -2.53 -18.19
CA GLY A 25 8.99 -2.12 -18.56
C GLY A 25 9.70 -1.37 -17.43
N PRO A 26 10.94 -0.92 -17.66
CA PRO A 26 11.74 -0.23 -16.65
C PRO A 26 11.00 0.97 -16.05
N SER A 27 10.99 1.06 -14.72
CA SER A 27 10.52 2.24 -13.99
C SER A 27 11.72 3.12 -13.61
N ALA A 28 11.53 4.44 -13.60
CA ALA A 28 12.52 5.38 -13.13
C ALA A 28 12.65 5.38 -11.59
N ILE A 29 11.66 4.86 -10.86
CA ILE A 29 11.67 4.82 -9.40
C ILE A 29 12.54 3.65 -8.94
N THR A 30 13.62 3.96 -8.24
CA THR A 30 14.55 2.96 -7.67
C THR A 30 14.21 2.70 -6.20
N THR A 31 14.25 1.44 -5.78
CA THR A 31 14.11 1.06 -4.37
C THR A 31 15.31 1.55 -3.55
N THR A 32 15.04 2.25 -2.45
CA THR A 32 16.05 2.72 -1.49
C THR A 32 15.80 2.12 -0.10
N THR A 33 16.67 2.43 0.85
CA THR A 33 16.53 2.04 2.26
C THR A 33 16.06 3.22 3.11
N VAL A 34 15.42 2.95 4.24
CA VAL A 34 15.00 4.00 5.18
C VAL A 34 16.20 4.85 5.60
N LYS A 35 17.33 4.23 5.93
CA LYS A 35 18.55 4.96 6.33
C LYS A 35 19.04 5.90 5.24
N GLU A 36 19.12 5.41 4.00
CA GLU A 36 19.58 6.21 2.87
C GLU A 36 18.63 7.38 2.59
N LEU A 37 17.33 7.12 2.65
CA LEU A 37 16.31 8.14 2.47
C LEU A 37 16.38 9.23 3.55
N LEU A 38 16.57 8.86 4.80
CA LEU A 38 16.72 9.83 5.89
C LEU A 38 17.99 10.69 5.74
N ALA A 39 19.09 10.08 5.30
CA ALA A 39 20.37 10.77 5.14
C ALA A 39 20.38 11.73 3.93
N ASN A 40 19.88 11.28 2.78
CA ASN A 40 20.11 11.94 1.49
C ASN A 40 18.83 12.31 0.75
N GLY A 41 17.65 11.98 1.30
CA GLY A 41 16.35 12.27 0.72
C GLY A 41 16.11 13.77 0.54
N ARG A 42 15.51 14.09 -0.61
CA ARG A 42 15.08 15.45 -0.97
C ARG A 42 13.57 15.54 -0.85
N ASP A 43 13.08 16.71 -0.44
CA ASP A 43 11.64 17.01 -0.47
C ASP A 43 11.05 16.76 -1.86
N ASP A 44 9.80 16.31 -1.92
CA ASP A 44 9.05 15.89 -3.13
C ASP A 44 9.69 14.73 -3.94
N GLN A 45 10.69 14.02 -3.38
CA GLN A 45 11.34 12.92 -4.09
C GLN A 45 10.44 11.69 -4.11
N HIS A 46 10.14 11.18 -5.31
CA HIS A 46 9.51 9.87 -5.46
C HIS A 46 10.46 8.74 -5.05
N VAL A 47 9.95 7.83 -4.22
CA VAL A 47 10.71 6.73 -3.64
C VAL A 47 9.94 5.43 -3.67
N GLN A 48 10.69 4.33 -3.63
CA GLN A 48 10.17 3.01 -3.33
C GLN A 48 10.91 2.44 -2.12
N LEU A 49 10.16 1.93 -1.15
CA LEU A 49 10.68 1.30 0.07
C LEU A 49 10.12 -0.11 0.18
N GLN A 50 10.92 -1.05 0.72
CA GLN A 50 10.51 -2.43 0.97
C GLN A 50 10.81 -2.81 2.42
N GLY A 51 9.80 -3.33 3.13
CA GLY A 51 9.86 -3.54 4.57
C GLY A 51 8.52 -3.97 5.12
N ARG A 52 8.18 -3.53 6.34
CA ARG A 52 6.91 -3.88 7.01
C ARG A 52 6.26 -2.67 7.66
N ILE A 53 4.94 -2.67 7.71
CA ILE A 53 4.18 -1.77 8.58
C ILE A 53 4.20 -2.36 9.99
N VAL A 54 4.93 -1.73 10.91
CA VAL A 54 5.15 -2.28 12.27
C VAL A 54 4.20 -1.73 13.31
N ARG A 55 3.53 -0.59 13.02
CA ARG A 55 2.58 0.04 13.94
C ARG A 55 1.60 0.95 13.20
N HIS A 56 0.33 0.92 13.61
CA HIS A 56 -0.64 1.96 13.30
C HIS A 56 -0.56 3.06 14.35
N VAL A 57 -0.26 4.30 13.94
CA VAL A 57 -0.05 5.43 14.85
C VAL A 57 -1.37 6.15 15.12
N GLY A 58 -2.26 6.19 14.14
CA GLY A 58 -3.61 6.73 14.23
C GLY A 58 -4.02 7.46 12.95
N GLY A 59 -5.32 7.47 12.63
CA GLY A 59 -5.79 7.99 11.33
C GLY A 59 -5.13 7.23 10.17
N GLU A 60 -4.51 7.97 9.25
CA GLU A 60 -3.79 7.44 8.08
C GLU A 60 -2.28 7.29 8.33
N ASP A 61 -1.79 7.58 9.54
CA ASP A 61 -0.37 7.50 9.90
C ASP A 61 0.02 6.12 10.41
N TYR A 62 1.11 5.59 9.86
CA TYR A 62 1.73 4.31 10.23
C TYR A 62 3.24 4.46 10.44
N GLU A 63 3.83 3.49 11.13
CA GLU A 63 5.29 3.32 11.20
C GLU A 63 5.70 2.18 10.27
N PHE A 64 6.57 2.49 9.31
CA PHE A 64 7.19 1.53 8.42
C PHE A 64 8.63 1.28 8.84
N ALA A 65 9.10 0.04 8.74
CA ALA A 65 10.48 -0.31 9.03
C ALA A 65 11.06 -1.28 8.01
N ASP A 66 12.34 -1.06 7.67
CA ASP A 66 13.19 -2.01 6.96
C ASP A 66 14.36 -2.46 7.86
N ALA A 67 15.36 -3.15 7.28
CA ALA A 67 16.52 -3.60 8.04
C ALA A 67 17.46 -2.46 8.51
N THR A 68 17.26 -1.25 8.01
CA THR A 68 18.15 -0.09 8.19
C THR A 68 17.57 0.98 9.11
N GLY A 69 16.25 0.99 9.32
CA GLY A 69 15.59 1.92 10.21
C GLY A 69 14.06 1.89 10.11
N ALA A 70 13.44 2.88 10.74
CA ALA A 70 12.00 3.12 10.69
C ALA A 70 11.68 4.57 10.29
N ILE A 71 10.54 4.78 9.66
CA ILE A 71 10.04 6.08 9.22
C ILE A 71 8.51 6.12 9.28
N SER A 72 7.94 7.31 9.53
CA SER A 72 6.51 7.55 9.40
C SER A 72 6.08 7.45 7.93
N VAL A 73 4.93 6.82 7.69
CA VAL A 73 4.29 6.79 6.38
C VAL A 73 2.81 7.15 6.53
N GLU A 74 2.29 7.90 5.58
CA GLU A 74 0.86 8.22 5.49
C GLU A 74 0.25 7.35 4.39
N ILE A 75 -0.74 6.54 4.74
CA ILE A 75 -1.41 5.60 3.82
C ILE A 75 -2.91 5.84 3.91
N ASP A 76 -3.46 6.51 2.89
CA ASP A 76 -4.89 6.78 2.76
C ASP A 76 -5.70 5.47 2.81
N ASP A 77 -6.83 5.50 3.51
CA ASP A 77 -7.70 4.34 3.70
C ASP A 77 -8.12 3.67 2.38
N LYS A 78 -8.22 4.45 1.29
CA LYS A 78 -8.57 3.95 -0.05
C LYS A 78 -7.53 2.97 -0.60
N LEU A 79 -6.28 3.04 -0.16
CA LEU A 79 -5.21 2.15 -0.64
C LEU A 79 -5.33 0.74 -0.07
N TRP A 80 -6.08 0.55 1.01
CA TRP A 80 -6.36 -0.76 1.61
C TRP A 80 -7.57 -1.46 0.98
N VAL A 81 -8.45 -0.73 0.30
CA VAL A 81 -9.68 -1.27 -0.27
C VAL A 81 -9.37 -2.39 -1.28
N GLY A 82 -10.01 -3.54 -1.09
CA GLY A 82 -9.84 -4.70 -1.97
C GLY A 82 -8.56 -5.50 -1.74
N ARG A 83 -7.75 -5.15 -0.74
CA ARG A 83 -6.54 -5.90 -0.37
C ARG A 83 -6.81 -6.89 0.77
N PRO A 84 -6.07 -8.01 0.82
CA PRO A 84 -6.02 -8.84 2.03
C PRO A 84 -5.54 -8.01 3.23
N PRO A 85 -5.96 -8.36 4.46
CA PRO A 85 -5.40 -7.76 5.66
C PRO A 85 -3.88 -7.85 5.66
N VAL A 86 -3.22 -6.74 6.01
CA VAL A 86 -1.76 -6.65 6.16
C VAL A 86 -1.43 -6.56 7.64
N GLY A 87 -0.68 -7.53 8.14
CA GLY A 87 -0.16 -7.57 9.50
C GLY A 87 1.28 -7.10 9.61
N ASP A 88 1.77 -7.04 10.85
CA ASP A 88 3.12 -6.60 11.23
C ASP A 88 4.26 -7.52 10.75
N LYS A 89 3.89 -8.72 10.27
CA LYS A 89 4.80 -9.73 9.72
C LYS A 89 4.84 -9.73 8.20
N ASP A 90 3.88 -9.08 7.54
CA ASP A 90 3.80 -9.08 6.09
C ASP A 90 4.81 -8.09 5.50
N GLN A 91 5.52 -8.53 4.47
CA GLN A 91 6.38 -7.66 3.69
C GLN A 91 5.55 -6.84 2.72
N VAL A 92 5.82 -5.55 2.66
CA VAL A 92 5.19 -4.62 1.74
C VAL A 92 6.23 -3.83 0.98
N LYS A 93 5.88 -3.44 -0.24
CA LYS A 93 6.57 -2.44 -1.03
C LYS A 93 5.69 -1.20 -1.11
N LEU A 94 6.22 -0.08 -0.65
CA LEU A 94 5.54 1.21 -0.68
C LEU A 94 6.17 2.06 -1.77
N THR A 95 5.35 2.69 -2.60
CA THR A 95 5.78 3.72 -3.55
C THR A 95 5.03 5.00 -3.21
N GLY A 96 5.75 6.12 -3.16
CA GLY A 96 5.19 7.40 -2.73
C GLY A 96 6.21 8.54 -2.77
N GLU A 97 5.84 9.67 -2.18
CA GLU A 97 6.64 10.90 -2.12
C GLU A 97 7.28 11.07 -0.74
N PHE A 98 8.58 11.35 -0.68
CA PHE A 98 9.27 11.67 0.56
C PHE A 98 9.10 13.16 0.89
N GLU A 99 8.40 13.42 1.98
CA GLU A 99 8.10 14.75 2.48
C GLU A 99 9.07 15.13 3.60
N ARG A 100 9.65 16.32 3.52
CA ARG A 100 10.51 16.91 4.55
C ARG A 100 10.03 18.32 4.89
N LYS A 101 9.32 18.43 6.01
CA LYS A 101 8.85 19.73 6.51
C LYS A 101 10.00 20.56 7.04
N TRP A 102 9.87 21.88 6.98
CA TRP A 102 10.84 22.84 7.55
C TRP A 102 11.12 22.63 9.04
N SER A 103 10.19 22.00 9.78
CA SER A 103 10.34 21.62 11.19
C SER A 103 11.26 20.41 11.41
N GLY A 104 11.75 19.77 10.35
CA GLY A 104 12.55 18.55 10.39
C GLY A 104 11.73 17.26 10.48
N ARG A 105 10.39 17.35 10.54
CA ARG A 105 9.52 16.17 10.43
C ARG A 105 9.58 15.61 9.01
N VAL A 106 9.74 14.30 8.91
CA VAL A 106 9.79 13.56 7.65
C VAL A 106 8.74 12.45 7.62
N LYS A 107 8.20 12.17 6.44
CA LYS A 107 7.29 11.04 6.19
C LYS A 107 7.38 10.61 4.72
N VAL A 108 6.77 9.48 4.39
CA VAL A 108 6.47 9.12 3.00
C VAL A 108 4.95 9.11 2.81
N ASP A 109 4.46 9.92 1.88
CA ASP A 109 3.05 9.94 1.48
C ASP A 109 2.87 8.87 0.40
N VAL A 110 2.14 7.81 0.75
CA VAL A 110 2.09 6.58 -0.05
C VAL A 110 1.02 6.69 -1.11
N ASP A 111 1.40 6.40 -2.36
CA ASP A 111 0.49 6.31 -3.51
C ASP A 111 0.11 4.86 -3.84
N HIS A 112 1.02 3.93 -3.58
CA HIS A 112 0.83 2.51 -3.89
C HIS A 112 1.44 1.61 -2.83
N VAL A 113 0.63 0.69 -2.33
CA VAL A 113 1.04 -0.44 -1.50
C VAL A 113 1.11 -1.68 -2.38
N GLU A 114 2.10 -2.54 -2.22
CA GLU A 114 2.12 -3.89 -2.77
C GLU A 114 2.48 -4.86 -1.65
N VAL A 115 1.67 -5.90 -1.46
CA VAL A 115 1.96 -6.95 -0.46
C VAL A 115 2.83 -8.00 -1.14
N LEU A 116 4.03 -8.20 -0.60
CA LEU A 116 5.00 -9.16 -1.11
C LEU A 116 4.75 -10.50 -0.44
N ARG A 117 4.44 -11.53 -1.25
CA ARG A 117 4.25 -12.91 -0.80
C ARG A 117 5.47 -13.76 -1.08
#